data_AF-A0A1B8NVR5-F1
#
_entry.id   AF-A0A1B8NVR5-F1
#
_cell.length_a   1.000
_cell.length_b   1.000
_cell.length_c   1.000
_cell.angle_alpha   90.00
_cell.angle_beta   90.00
_cell.angle_gamma   90.00
#
_symmetry.space_group_name_H-M   'P 1'
#
loop_
_entity.id
_entity.type
_entity.pdbx_description
1 polymer ?
#
loop_
_entity_poly.entity_id
_entity_poly.type
_entity_poly.pdbx_seq_one_letter_code
_entity_poly.pdbx_strand_id
1 'polypeptide(L)' 'MLQWLTAAAMERGCDRLVLEVRVDNPVALGLYHSEGFRPDAWLTDYYEDGCAAWRMIKELAMTRAG' A
#
# COMPACT_ATOMS: atom_id res chain seq x y z
N MET A 1 10.16 -8.25 3.14
CA MET A 1 9.98 -7.69 1.78
C MET A 1 9.43 -6.26 1.82
N LEU A 2 8.25 -6.00 2.40
CA LEU A 2 7.64 -4.65 2.45
C LEU A 2 8.49 -3.60 3.19
N GLN A 3 9.16 -3.98 4.27
CA GLN A 3 10.08 -3.10 5.00
C GLN A 3 11.27 -2.67 4.12
N TRP A 4 11.85 -3.60 3.34
CA TRP A 4 12.92 -3.28 2.41
C TRP A 4 12.44 -2.35 1.30
N LEU A 5 11.25 -2.59 0.74
CA LEU A 5 10.64 -1.72 -0.26
C LEU A 5 10.40 -0.31 0.31
N THR A 6 9.94 -0.22 1.56
CA THR A 6 9.74 1.04 2.27
C THR A 6 11.06 1.81 2.38
N ALA A 7 12.13 1.16 2.85
CA ALA A 7 13.45 1.80 2.96
C ALA A 7 13.98 2.27 1.60
N ALA A 8 13.91 1.42 0.56
CA ALA A 8 14.36 1.77 -0.78
C ALA A 8 13.56 2.94 -1.39
N ALA A 9 12.25 3.03 -1.10
CA ALA A 9 11.42 4.15 -1.54
C ALA A 9 11.79 5.45 -0.81
N MET A 10 12.04 5.38 0.50
CA MET A 10 12.51 6.54 1.27
C MET A 10 13.87 7.04 0.78
N GLU A 11 14.82 6.15 0.49
CA GLU A 11 16.14 6.50 -0.06
C GLU A 11 16.05 7.22 -1.41
N ARG A 12 15.00 6.92 -2.19
CA ARG A 12 14.72 7.56 -3.49
C ARG A 12 13.90 8.85 -3.37
N GLY A 13 13.57 9.27 -2.15
CA GLY A 13 12.77 10.48 -1.90
C GLY A 13 11.29 10.34 -2.24
N CYS A 14 10.75 9.11 -2.28
CA CYS A 14 9.30 8.91 -2.41
C CYS A 14 8.59 9.40 -1.14
N ASP A 15 7.40 9.99 -1.33
CA ASP A 15 6.55 10.50 -0.26
C ASP A 15 5.52 9.46 0.23
N ARG A 16 5.16 8.50 -0.62
CA ARG A 16 4.19 7.44 -0.30
C ARG A 16 4.45 6.15 -1.07
N LEU A 17 3.87 5.06 -0.57
CA LEU A 17 3.65 3.82 -1.32
C LEU A 17 2.15 3.64 -1.58
N VAL A 18 1.82 3.12 -2.76
CA VAL A 18 0.45 2.78 -3.15
C VAL A 18 0.42 1.32 -3.59
N LEU A 19 -0.65 0.62 -3.24
CA LEU A 19 -0.95 -0.72 -3.72
C LEU A 19 -2.45 -0.90 -3.92
N GLU A 20 -2.83 -1.87 -4.73
CA GLU A 20 -4.20 -2.35 -4.84
C GLU A 20 -4.28 -3.80 -4.33
N VAL A 21 -5.26 -4.06 -3.47
CA VAL A 21 -5.50 -5.38 -2.88
C VAL A 21 -6.95 -5.79 -3.06
N ARG A 22 -7.19 -7.05 -3.43
CA ARG A 22 -8.53 -7.63 -3.50
C ARG A 22 -9.26 -7.48 -2.18
N VAL A 23 -10.53 -7.12 -2.25
CA VAL A 23 -11.38 -6.94 -1.06
C VAL A 23 -11.67 -8.26 -0.34
N ASP A 24 -11.56 -9.38 -1.05
CA ASP A 24 -11.80 -10.74 -0.54
C ASP A 24 -10.53 -11.44 -0.01
N ASN A 25 -9.41 -10.73 0.11
CA ASN A 25 -8.15 -11.27 0.64
C ASN A 25 -7.87 -10.73 2.06
N PRO A 26 -8.49 -11.31 3.11
CA PRO A 26 -8.36 -10.80 4.47
C PRO A 26 -6.93 -10.92 5.02
N VAL A 27 -6.15 -11.89 4.55
CA VAL A 27 -4.75 -12.08 4.96
C VAL A 27 -3.88 -10.93 4.47
N ALA A 28 -3.99 -10.57 3.19
CA ALA A 28 -3.23 -9.46 2.62
C ALA A 28 -3.69 -8.12 3.20
N LEU A 29 -5.00 -7.91 3.37
CA LEU A 29 -5.55 -6.71 4.02
C LEU A 29 -4.99 -6.52 5.43
N GLY A 30 -4.96 -7.59 6.24
CA GLY A 30 -4.38 -7.57 7.58
C GLY A 30 -2.89 -7.24 7.59
N LEU A 31 -2.13 -7.86 6.68
CA LEU A 31 -0.70 -7.57 6.51
C LEU A 31 -0.47 -6.09 6.16
N TYR A 32 -1.15 -5.57 5.15
CA TYR A 32 -0.95 -4.18 4.72
C TYR A 32 -1.36 -3.17 5.80
N HIS A 33 -2.47 -3.43 6.51
CA HIS A 33 -2.83 -2.63 7.68
C HIS A 33 -1.75 -2.64 8.77
N SER A 34 -1.20 -3.81 9.10
CA SER A 34 -0.12 -3.91 10.11
C SER A 34 1.16 -3.20 9.68
N GLU A 35 1.41 -3.09 8.37
CA GLU A 35 2.55 -2.38 7.81
C GLU A 35 2.29 -0.87 7.64
N GLY A 36 1.11 -0.38 8.03
CA GLY A 36 0.75 1.04 8.07
C GLY A 36 0.04 1.56 6.83
N PHE A 37 -0.36 0.70 5.89
CA PHE A 37 -1.21 1.09 4.78
C PHE A 37 -2.64 1.35 5.25
N ARG A 38 -3.33 2.30 4.59
CA ARG A 38 -4.72 2.67 4.85
C ARG A 38 -5.48 2.75 3.54
N PRO A 39 -6.79 2.44 3.51
CA PRO A 39 -7.62 2.62 2.33
C PRO A 39 -7.63 4.08 1.87
N ASP A 40 -7.48 4.30 0.57
CA ASP A 40 -7.55 5.59 -0.11
C ASP A 40 -8.73 5.65 -1.10
N ALA A 41 -8.93 4.57 -1.86
CA ALA A 41 -10.03 4.49 -2.82
C ALA A 41 -10.58 3.07 -2.96
N TRP A 42 -11.89 2.98 -3.19
CA TRP A 42 -12.55 1.76 -3.63
C TRP A 42 -12.52 1.69 -5.16
N LEU A 43 -12.09 0.57 -5.71
CA LEU A 43 -12.03 0.32 -7.14
C LEU A 43 -12.98 -0.83 -7.49
N THR A 44 -14.13 -0.50 -8.07
CA THR A 44 -15.12 -1.49 -8.53
C THR A 44 -14.59 -2.25 -9.74
N ASP A 45 -14.83 -3.56 -9.80
CA ASP A 45 -14.48 -4.46 -10.91
C ASP A 45 -13.01 -4.33 -11.38
N TYR A 46 -12.09 -4.16 -10.42
CA TYR A 46 -10.68 -3.87 -10.71
C TYR A 46 -9.90 -5.07 -11.23
N TYR A 47 -10.15 -6.26 -10.68
CA TYR A 47 -9.54 -7.50 -11.15
C TYR A 47 -10.34 -8.10 -12.30
N GLU A 48 -9.69 -8.92 -13.14
CA GLU A 48 -10.29 -9.52 -14.34
C GLU A 48 -11.55 -10.35 -14.06
N ASP A 49 -11.65 -10.93 -12.86
CA ASP A 49 -12.81 -11.69 -12.40
C ASP A 49 -13.95 -10.81 -11.85
N GLY A 50 -13.84 -9.49 -11.98
CA GLY A 50 -14.81 -8.51 -11.46
C GLY A 50 -14.67 -8.26 -9.95
N CYS A 51 -13.66 -8.82 -9.28
CA CYS A 51 -13.46 -8.52 -7.87
C CYS A 51 -13.00 -7.07 -7.68
N ALA A 52 -13.62 -6.38 -6.72
CA ALA A 52 -13.22 -5.05 -6.34
C ALA A 52 -11.86 -5.05 -5.62
N ALA A 53 -11.21 -3.90 -5.62
CA ALA A 53 -9.98 -3.66 -4.88
C ALA A 53 -10.11 -2.48 -3.93
N TRP A 54 -9.40 -2.56 -2.81
CA TRP A 54 -8.97 -1.37 -2.11
C TRP A 54 -7.66 -0.89 -2.72
N ARG A 55 -7.60 0.36 -3.17
CA ARG A 55 -6.34 1.08 -3.23
C ARG A 55 -5.97 1.48 -1.81
N MET A 56 -4.78 1.11 -1.38
CA MET A 56 -4.24 1.49 -0.08
C MET A 56 -2.97 2.31 -0.24
N ILE A 57 -2.80 3.26 0.67
CA ILE A 57 -1.68 4.20 0.72
C ILE A 57 -0.93 4.06 2.06
N LYS A 58 0.40 4.15 2.01
CA LYS A 58 1.26 4.34 3.18
C LYS A 58 2.11 5.58 2.96
N GLU A 59 1.87 6.62 3.75
CA GLU A 59 2.72 7.80 3.79
C GLU A 59 4.10 7.43 4.34
N LEU A 60 5.15 7.95 3.71
CA LEU A 60 6.53 7.78 4.12
C LEU A 60 7.00 9.04 4.84
N ALA A 61 7.48 8.90 6.07
CA ALA A 61 8.11 10.01 6.75
C ALA A 61 9.42 10.34 6.01
N MET A 62 9.52 11.54 5.41
CA MET A 62 10.78 11.99 4.85
C MET A 62 11.81 12.07 5.98
N THR A 63 12.80 11.17 5.98
CA THR A 63 14.00 11.39 6.78
C THR A 63 14.73 12.56 6.14
N ARG A 64 14.66 13.75 6.75
CA ARG A 64 15.56 14.85 6.38
C ARG A 64 16.98 14.35 6.63
N ALA A 65 17.76 14.13 5.57
CA ALA A 65 19.20 14.05 5.71
C ALA A 65 19.65 15.41 6.26
N GLY A 66 20.05 15.42 7.54
CA GLY A 66 20.70 16.57 8.18
C GLY A 66 22.14 16.72 7.74
#